data_AF-Q46CE8-F1
#
_entry.id   AF-Q46CE8-F1
#
_cell.length_a   1.000
_cell.length_b   1.000
_cell.length_c   1.000
_cell.angle_alpha   90.00
_cell.angle_beta   90.00
_cell.angle_gamma   90.00
#
_symmetry.space_group_name_H-M   'P 1'
#
loop_
_entity.id
_entity.type
_entity.pdbx_description
1 polymer ?
#
loop_
_entity_poly.entity_id
_entity_poly.type
_entity_poly.pdbx_seq_one_letter_code
_entity_poly.pdbx_strand_id
1 'polypeptide(L)'
;MKYVRIILIPEAADAYNSLISKAPESKQKEIILNAFLLKVELLKENIHYGQPIDKKLIPAEYKTRYGIANLFRVELPNFWRMLYTLTAGSSGIEILVLVLDIIDELIPKPIFSLNYQNYSGLLS
;
A
#
# COMPACT_ATOMS: atom_id res chain seq x y z
N MET A 1 7.14 -15.38 -19.42
CA MET A 1 6.76 -15.16 -18.01
C MET A 1 6.39 -13.69 -17.86
N LYS A 2 5.28 -13.36 -17.19
CA LYS A 2 4.96 -11.96 -16.88
C LYS A 2 5.81 -11.54 -15.68
N TYR A 3 6.52 -10.44 -15.80
CA TYR A 3 7.36 -9.93 -14.71
C TYR A 3 6.48 -9.12 -13.75
N VAL A 4 6.53 -9.43 -12.45
CA VAL A 4 5.76 -8.71 -11.42
C VAL A 4 6.72 -7.86 -10.60
N ARG A 5 6.47 -6.56 -10.55
CA ARG A 5 7.20 -5.63 -9.69
C ARG A 5 6.26 -5.02 -8.67
N ILE A 6 6.67 -5.07 -7.42
CA ILE A 6 5.92 -4.48 -6.31
C ILE A 6 6.59 -3.16 -5.95
N ILE A 7 5.81 -2.09 -5.92
CA ILE A 7 6.26 -0.73 -5.64
C ILE A 7 5.41 -0.17 -4.50
N LEU A 8 6.06 0.38 -3.48
CA LEU A 8 5.38 1.14 -2.44
C LEU A 8 5.37 2.60 -2.86
N ILE A 9 4.19 3.22 -2.91
CA ILE A 9 4.10 4.68 -3.07
C ILE A 9 4.58 5.38 -1.77
N PRO A 10 4.87 6.70 -1.79
CA PRO A 10 5.40 7.40 -0.63
C PRO A 10 4.65 7.12 0.68
N GLU A 11 3.33 7.17 0.65
CA GLU A 11 2.48 6.95 1.84
C GLU A 11 2.62 5.52 2.39
N ALA A 12 2.61 4.51 1.51
CA ALA A 12 2.85 3.13 1.90
C ALA A 12 4.29 2.89 2.38
N ALA A 13 5.27 3.56 1.77
CA ALA A 13 6.67 3.49 2.15
C ALA A 13 6.90 4.06 3.56
N ASP A 14 6.26 5.18 3.89
CA ASP A 14 6.30 5.78 5.23
C ASP A 14 5.72 4.84 6.29
N ALA A 15 4.56 4.24 6.00
CA ALA A 15 3.93 3.26 6.88
C ALA A 15 4.83 2.02 7.08
N TYR A 16 5.40 1.49 6.00
CA TYR A 16 6.34 0.38 6.02
C TYR A 16 7.61 0.70 6.84
N ASN A 17 8.21 1.87 6.63
CA ASN A 17 9.38 2.32 7.39
C ASN A 17 9.06 2.47 8.88
N SER A 18 7.86 2.97 9.23
CA SER A 18 7.42 3.00 10.62
C SER A 18 7.21 1.60 11.22
N LEU A 19 6.80 0.61 10.43
CA LEU A 19 6.71 -0.78 10.90
C LEU A 19 8.10 -1.36 11.16
N ILE A 20 9.04 -1.16 10.23
CA ILE A 20 10.43 -1.62 10.39
C ILE A 20 11.07 -1.02 11.64
N SER A 21 11.00 0.30 11.83
CA SER A 21 11.69 0.97 12.93
C SER A 21 11.15 0.54 14.30
N LYS A 22 9.86 0.20 14.40
CA LYS A 22 9.19 -0.19 15.66
C LYS A 22 9.13 -1.69 15.88
N ALA A 23 9.37 -2.51 14.86
CA ALA A 23 9.30 -3.98 14.97
C ALA A 23 10.22 -4.56 16.06
N PRO A 24 11.46 -4.10 16.27
CA PRO A 24 12.32 -4.62 17.33
C PRO A 24 11.78 -4.39 18.74
N GLU A 25 10.99 -3.32 18.93
CA GLU A 25 10.48 -2.89 20.23
C GLU A 25 9.04 -3.34 20.49
N SER A 26 8.34 -3.83 19.46
CA SER A 26 6.92 -4.17 19.55
C SER A 26 6.60 -5.45 18.81
N LYS A 27 6.25 -6.49 19.58
CA LYS A 27 5.85 -7.79 19.02
C LYS A 27 4.67 -7.68 18.06
N GLN A 28 3.74 -6.77 18.34
CA GLN A 28 2.60 -6.52 17.46
C GLN A 28 3.05 -5.96 16.11
N LYS A 29 3.97 -4.98 16.09
CA LYS A 29 4.50 -4.38 14.85
C LYS A 29 5.34 -5.38 14.07
N GLU A 30 6.13 -6.20 14.76
CA GLU A 30 6.88 -7.30 14.15
C GLU A 30 5.95 -8.30 13.42
N ILE A 31 4.84 -8.70 14.06
CA ILE A 31 3.86 -9.61 13.45
C ILE A 31 3.22 -8.98 12.20
N ILE A 32 2.87 -7.71 12.24
CA ILE A 32 2.28 -6.99 11.09
C ILE A 32 3.29 -6.90 9.95
N LEU A 33 4.54 -6.54 10.25
CA LEU A 33 5.63 -6.45 9.27
C LEU A 33 5.87 -7.80 8.59
N ASN A 34 6.01 -8.87 9.37
CA ASN A 34 6.22 -10.22 8.82
C ASN A 34 5.04 -10.68 7.96
N ALA A 35 3.82 -10.37 8.39
CA ALA A 35 2.63 -10.67 7.59
C ALA A 35 2.63 -9.89 6.28
N PHE A 36 2.95 -8.59 6.30
CA PHE A 36 3.08 -7.77 5.08
C PHE A 36 4.10 -8.38 4.11
N LEU A 37 5.31 -8.72 4.57
CA LEU A 37 6.35 -9.34 3.75
C LEU A 37 5.88 -10.66 3.13
N LEU A 38 5.20 -11.50 3.92
CA LEU A 38 4.61 -12.75 3.40
C LEU A 38 3.56 -12.46 2.31
N LYS A 39 2.68 -11.46 2.51
CA LYS A 39 1.67 -11.10 1.51
C LYS A 39 2.28 -10.53 0.22
N VAL A 40 3.39 -9.81 0.33
CA VAL A 40 4.17 -9.33 -0.82
C VAL A 40 4.70 -10.50 -1.66
N GLU A 41 5.21 -11.57 -1.03
CA GLU A 41 5.63 -12.76 -1.78
C GLU A 41 4.43 -13.45 -2.46
N LEU A 42 3.29 -13.58 -1.78
CA LEU A 42 2.07 -14.13 -2.38
C LEU A 42 1.58 -13.32 -3.59
N LEU A 43 1.77 -12.00 -3.58
CA LEU A 43 1.41 -11.13 -4.71
C LEU A 43 2.30 -11.34 -5.94
N LYS A 44 3.55 -11.78 -5.76
CA LYS A 44 4.43 -12.14 -6.89
C LYS A 44 3.95 -13.40 -7.60
N GLU A 45 3.35 -14.34 -6.85
CA GLU A 45 2.79 -15.57 -7.39
C GLU A 45 1.37 -15.36 -7.96
N ASN A 46 0.56 -14.53 -7.29
CA ASN A 46 -0.81 -14.22 -7.68
C ASN A 46 -1.12 -12.74 -7.46
N ILE A 47 -1.06 -11.96 -8.54
CA ILE A 47 -1.35 -10.52 -8.56
C ILE A 47 -2.79 -10.16 -8.14
N HIS A 48 -3.71 -11.12 -8.18
CA HIS A 48 -5.11 -10.94 -7.77
C HIS A 48 -5.37 -11.40 -6.33
N TYR A 49 -4.31 -11.64 -5.55
CA TYR A 49 -4.42 -12.06 -4.16
C TYR A 49 -5.08 -10.99 -3.27
N GLY A 50 -6.09 -11.40 -2.51
CA GLY A 50 -6.86 -10.52 -1.64
C GLY A 50 -8.27 -10.32 -2.14
N GLN A 51 -8.95 -9.31 -1.60
CA GLN A 51 -10.32 -9.00 -1.94
C GLN A 51 -10.37 -7.81 -2.91
N PRO A 52 -10.88 -7.99 -4.14
CA PRO A 52 -11.16 -6.85 -5.01
C PRO A 52 -12.26 -5.99 -4.40
N ILE A 53 -12.07 -4.67 -4.45
CA ILE A 53 -13.06 -3.69 -4.03
C ILE A 53 -13.88 -3.26 -5.25
N ASP A 54 -15.20 -3.35 -5.14
CA ASP A 54 -16.12 -2.89 -6.19
C ASP A 54 -15.80 -1.45 -6.60
N LYS A 55 -15.79 -1.16 -7.92
CA LYS A 55 -15.45 0.17 -8.46
C LYS A 55 -16.26 1.32 -7.86
N LYS A 56 -17.51 1.05 -7.47
CA LYS A 56 -18.41 2.01 -6.81
C LYS A 56 -18.00 2.31 -5.36
N LEU A 57 -17.31 1.38 -4.70
CA LEU A 57 -16.84 1.47 -3.32
C LEU A 57 -15.40 1.98 -3.21
N ILE A 58 -14.66 2.07 -4.32
CA ILE A 58 -13.32 2.67 -4.34
C ILE A 58 -13.45 4.16 -3.93
N PRO A 59 -12.77 4.61 -2.85
CA PRO A 59 -12.84 5.99 -2.40
C PRO A 59 -12.41 6.97 -3.49
N ALA A 60 -13.12 8.10 -3.60
CA ALA A 60 -12.88 9.11 -4.64
C ALA A 60 -11.45 9.66 -4.59
N GLU A 61 -10.87 9.80 -3.40
CA GLU A 61 -9.51 10.28 -3.22
C GLU A 61 -8.46 9.41 -3.94
N TYR A 62 -8.53 8.08 -3.80
CA TYR A 62 -7.59 7.20 -4.49
C TYR A 62 -7.73 7.31 -6.02
N LYS A 63 -8.97 7.48 -6.52
CA LYS A 63 -9.23 7.70 -7.95
C LYS A 63 -8.60 9.00 -8.44
N THR A 64 -8.79 10.10 -7.69
CA THR A 64 -8.32 11.43 -8.08
C THR A 64 -6.80 11.55 -7.97
N ARG A 65 -6.20 11.07 -6.87
CA ARG A 65 -4.76 11.21 -6.64
C ARG A 65 -3.91 10.28 -7.49
N TYR A 66 -4.33 9.02 -7.62
CA TYR A 66 -3.52 7.98 -8.23
C TYR A 66 -4.08 7.49 -9.58
N GLY A 67 -5.23 8.01 -10.02
CA GLY A 67 -5.83 7.63 -11.30
C GLY A 67 -6.29 6.17 -11.35
N ILE A 68 -6.56 5.53 -10.20
CA ILE A 68 -6.81 4.09 -10.16
C ILE A 68 -8.22 3.72 -10.62
N ALA A 69 -8.32 2.60 -11.33
CA ALA A 69 -9.59 2.00 -11.77
C ALA A 69 -9.90 0.66 -11.09
N ASN A 70 -8.95 0.14 -10.31
CA ASN A 70 -9.04 -1.11 -9.56
C ASN A 70 -8.38 -0.91 -8.19
N LEU A 71 -8.88 -1.62 -7.18
CA LEU A 71 -8.35 -1.57 -5.82
C LEU A 71 -8.54 -2.94 -5.18
N PHE A 72 -7.52 -3.42 -4.51
CA PHE A 72 -7.52 -4.66 -3.77
C PHE A 72 -7.21 -4.37 -2.31
N ARG A 73 -7.86 -5.13 -1.43
CA ARG A 73 -7.64 -5.14 0.01
C ARG A 73 -7.09 -6.47 0.43
N VAL A 74 -5.99 -6.45 1.17
CA VAL A 74 -5.41 -7.63 1.82
C VAL A 74 -5.44 -7.40 3.32
N GLU A 75 -6.10 -8.32 4.04
CA GLU A 75 -6.11 -8.29 5.50
C GLU A 75 -4.75 -8.71 6.06
N LEU A 76 -4.28 -7.94 7.04
CA LEU A 76 -3.10 -8.20 7.86
C LEU A 76 -3.57 -8.43 9.31
N PRO A 77 -2.72 -9.01 10.19
CA PRO A 77 -3.05 -9.20 11.59
C PRO A 77 -3.44 -7.89 12.30
N ASN A 78 -4.17 -8.02 13.42
CA ASN A 78 -4.57 -6.89 14.26
C ASN A 78 -5.42 -5.83 13.53
N PHE A 79 -6.27 -6.26 12.60
CA PHE A 79 -7.13 -5.38 11.80
C PHE A 79 -6.36 -4.40 10.89
N TRP A 80 -5.09 -4.70 10.60
CA TRP A 80 -4.32 -3.96 9.61
C TRP A 80 -4.73 -4.38 8.20
N ARG A 81 -4.56 -3.48 7.24
CA ARG A 81 -4.90 -3.72 5.83
C ARG A 81 -3.83 -3.15 4.94
N MET A 82 -3.46 -3.92 3.93
CA MET A 82 -2.69 -3.45 2.79
C MET A 82 -3.64 -3.19 1.63
N LEU A 83 -3.58 -1.99 1.07
CA LEU A 83 -4.32 -1.60 -0.13
C LEU A 83 -3.37 -1.53 -1.32
N TYR A 84 -3.74 -2.12 -2.45
CA TYR A 84 -2.94 -2.05 -3.65
C TYR A 84 -3.78 -1.96 -4.93
N THR A 85 -3.16 -1.47 -6.01
CA THR A 85 -3.72 -1.44 -7.36
C THR A 85 -2.79 -2.14 -8.33
N LEU A 86 -3.35 -2.65 -9.42
CA LEU A 86 -2.60 -3.19 -10.55
C LEU A 86 -2.54 -2.18 -11.68
N THR A 87 -1.36 -2.01 -12.27
CA THR A 87 -1.19 -1.26 -13.52
C THR A 87 -0.17 -1.96 -14.43
N ALA A 88 -0.21 -1.64 -15.72
CA ALA A 88 0.78 -2.13 -16.68
C ALA A 88 2.08 -1.32 -16.53
N GLY A 89 3.22 -2.00 -16.54
CA GLY A 89 4.52 -1.35 -16.66
C GLY A 89 4.75 -0.79 -18.06
N SER A 90 5.75 0.08 -18.20
CA SER A 90 6.03 0.81 -19.46
C SER A 90 6.34 -0.10 -20.65
N SER A 91 6.77 -1.35 -20.39
CA SER A 91 7.09 -2.34 -21.42
C SER A 91 5.90 -3.18 -21.88
N GLY A 92 4.73 -3.05 -21.25
CA GLY A 92 3.51 -3.81 -21.58
C GLY A 92 3.52 -5.31 -21.19
N ILE A 93 4.69 -5.86 -20.87
CA ILE A 93 4.89 -7.26 -20.41
C ILE A 93 5.08 -7.37 -18.88
N GLU A 94 5.22 -6.22 -18.22
CA GLU A 94 5.38 -6.09 -16.78
C GLU A 94 4.06 -5.70 -16.12
N ILE A 95 3.76 -6.32 -14.99
CA ILE A 95 2.65 -5.94 -14.11
C ILE A 95 3.25 -5.26 -12.90
N LEU A 96 2.78 -4.04 -12.63
CA LEU A 96 3.13 -3.28 -11.44
C LEU A 96 2.02 -3.45 -10.40
N VAL A 97 2.41 -3.92 -9.23
CA VAL A 97 1.60 -3.91 -8.02
C VAL A 97 2.00 -2.67 -7.23
N LEU A 98 1.14 -1.65 -7.23
CA LEU A 98 1.38 -0.44 -6.48
C LEU A 98 0.68 -0.55 -5.12
N VAL A 99 1.45 -0.72 -4.05
CA VAL A 99 0.93 -0.67 -2.68
C VAL A 99 0.68 0.80 -2.35
N LEU A 100 -0.60 1.12 -2.12
CA LEU A 100 -1.09 2.47 -1.90
C LEU A 100 -1.05 2.85 -0.41
N ASP A 101 -1.37 1.90 0.46
CA ASP A 101 -1.44 2.17 1.89
C ASP A 101 -1.27 0.90 2.74
N ILE A 102 -0.81 1.08 3.97
CA ILE A 102 -0.68 0.04 5.01
C ILE A 102 -1.25 0.63 6.31
N ILE A 103 -2.50 0.32 6.61
CA ILE A 103 -3.30 1.04 7.62
C ILE A 103 -3.83 0.11 8.71
N ASP A 104 -4.01 0.63 9.93
CA ASP A 104 -4.90 0.04 10.92
C ASP A 104 -6.34 0.53 10.75
N GLU A 105 -7.31 -0.36 10.97
CA GLU A 105 -8.75 -0.02 10.95
C GLU A 105 -9.15 1.07 11.98
N LEU A 106 -8.30 1.37 12.96
CA LEU A 106 -8.62 2.28 14.07
C LEU A 106 -8.59 3.77 13.73
N ILE A 107 -8.22 4.16 12.50
CA ILE A 107 -8.24 5.56 12.07
C ILE A 107 -9.33 5.76 11.00
N PRO A 108 -10.53 6.23 11.36
CA PRO A 108 -11.38 6.89 10.38
C PRO A 108 -10.66 8.20 10.02
N LYS A 109 -10.01 8.26 8.85
CA LYS A 109 -9.51 9.54 8.34
C LYS A 109 -10.68 10.33 7.73
N PRO A 110 -10.96 11.53 8.23
CA PRO A 110 -11.30 12.64 7.35
C PRO A 110 -10.20 13.70 7.44
N ILE A 111 -8.92 13.38 7.15
CA ILE A 111 -7.81 14.34 7.35
C ILE A 111 -6.64 14.06 6.39
N PHE A 112 -6.58 14.79 5.28
CA PHE A 112 -5.35 15.02 4.51
C PHE A 112 -5.04 16.52 4.33
N SER A 113 -5.72 17.39 5.06
CA SER A 113 -5.57 18.85 4.96
C SER A 113 -4.46 19.44 5.84
N LEU A 114 -3.50 18.66 6.34
CA LEU A 114 -2.39 19.21 7.10
C LEU A 114 -1.04 18.74 6.55
N ASN A 115 -0.43 19.68 5.81
CA ASN A 115 1.02 19.89 5.70
C ASN A 115 1.82 19.03 4.72
N TYR A 116 1.61 19.26 3.41
CA TYR A 116 2.60 19.01 2.35
C TYR A 116 3.36 20.29 1.93
N GLN A 117 3.40 21.33 2.77
CA GLN A 117 4.12 22.58 2.48
C GLN A 117 5.53 22.67 3.11
N ASN A 118 6.03 21.64 3.80
CA ASN A 118 7.29 21.72 4.56
C ASN A 118 8.43 20.81 4.07
N TYR A 119 8.34 20.20 2.88
CA TYR A 119 9.41 19.35 2.32
C TYR A 119 9.99 19.83 0.98
N SER A 120 9.86 21.11 0.66
CA SER A 120 10.50 21.77 -0.48
C SER A 120 11.66 22.69 -0.09
N GLY A 121 12.35 22.40 1.03
CA GLY A 121 13.37 23.28 1.61
C GLY A 121 14.73 22.68 1.93
N LEU A 122 15.08 21.48 1.45
CA LEU A 122 16.40 20.88 1.67
C LEU A 122 16.94 20.19 0.42
N LEU A 123 17.05 20.96 -0.67
CA LEU A 123 18.04 20.74 -1.72
C LEU A 123 18.42 22.13 -2.26
N SER A 124 19.34 22.78 -1.56
CA SER A 124 20.20 23.86 -2.04
C SER A 124 21.61 23.59 -1.59
#